data_AF-A0AAV8GV92-F1
#
_entry.id   AF-A0AAV8GV92-F1
#
_cell.length_a   1.000
_cell.length_b   1.000
_cell.length_c   1.000
_cell.angle_alpha   90.00
_cell.angle_beta   90.00
_cell.angle_gamma   90.00
#
_symmetry.space_group_name_H-M   'P 1'
#
loop_
_entity.id
_entity.type
_entity.pdbx_description
1 polymer ?
#
loop_
_entity_poly.entity_id
_entity_poly.type
_entity_poly.pdbx_seq_one_letter_code
_entity_poly.pdbx_strand_id
1 'polypeptide(L)'
;MAPPNPNPNPNPLTLVLLLLCLSASASEVNPFTSRAATIRYWNRKVPNNAPHPPFLLALLSPLPITTSTTTSSSLSSSLFSPSFCLSARLLCPNTSTTTLSQSSPNSRFDSYSSQNFTNYATSATHGTSSFSTYSPDDNIPVDTFRRYGRDATAHNSSFSSYSPDANVGTDNFTSYAASATAGSAGFTSYADTDNVPNLKFTSYGDRSNGLHHTFTSYSAETNSGDQTFKSYAKNSNGVPTTFTSYATDSNVIGSGFSNYGEGGNGATDGFSNYAFNGNQPENNFNNYASGSNAASDTFNSYREGSNVGDDTFTSYDKDANAGSAGFQTYGKSYNPSSDTFKSYGEGDNPNHQITFKTYFQEDNVTFKGYANSGVTFQDYNKSMWASNSTVAKINNKWVVEPGKFFRETELREGNVMPMPDVKDKMPVRSFLPRSIVARIPFEPETVKSLFGLEQDTALAMAVDDTIGDCRRAPSQGETKRCATSAEDMIDFAVEMLGNDIVVRSTESPNGSGGPIMIGKVKGINGGKVTRSVSCHQSLFPYMVYYCHSVPKVRVYEAEILAVETKEKINRGVAICHLDTSDWSPSHGAFVALGGKPGQIEVCHWIFNGDMTWAVSDRS
;
A
#
# COMPACT_ATOMS: atom_id res chain seq x y z
N MET A 1 -65.70 -45.59 32.11
CA MET A 1 -64.43 -45.04 31.59
C MET A 1 -64.14 -43.76 32.37
N ALA A 2 -63.18 -43.81 33.27
CA ALA A 2 -62.74 -42.69 34.11
C ALA A 2 -61.48 -42.04 33.48
N PRO A 3 -61.21 -40.74 33.73
CA PRO A 3 -60.27 -39.94 32.95
C PRO A 3 -58.80 -40.25 33.28
N PRO A 4 -57.85 -39.97 32.35
CA PRO A 4 -56.43 -40.15 32.62
C PRO A 4 -55.85 -39.02 33.50
N ASN A 5 -55.00 -39.44 34.43
CA ASN A 5 -54.22 -38.65 35.37
C ASN A 5 -53.19 -37.72 34.68
N PRO A 6 -52.82 -36.58 35.27
CA PRO A 6 -51.79 -35.70 34.75
C PRO A 6 -50.38 -36.24 35.03
N ASN A 7 -49.47 -35.99 34.07
CA ASN A 7 -48.05 -36.37 34.12
C ASN A 7 -47.32 -35.77 35.34
N PRO A 8 -46.27 -36.44 35.85
CA PRO A 8 -45.53 -36.03 37.04
C PRO A 8 -44.55 -34.88 36.74
N ASN A 9 -44.42 -33.97 37.70
CA ASN A 9 -43.40 -32.93 37.73
C ASN A 9 -41.98 -33.51 37.56
N PRO A 10 -41.07 -32.82 36.84
CA PRO A 10 -39.70 -33.27 36.72
C PRO A 10 -38.98 -33.22 38.07
N ASN A 11 -38.16 -34.24 38.31
CA ASN A 11 -37.37 -34.46 39.51
C ASN A 11 -36.42 -33.25 39.78
N PRO A 12 -36.34 -32.71 41.01
CA PRO A 12 -35.48 -31.56 41.32
C PRO A 12 -33.99 -31.77 41.02
N LEU A 13 -33.51 -33.02 40.93
CA LEU A 13 -32.15 -33.31 40.50
C LEU A 13 -31.89 -32.98 39.01
N THR A 14 -32.89 -33.13 38.14
CA THR A 14 -32.75 -32.84 36.70
C THR A 14 -32.75 -31.34 36.42
N LEU A 15 -33.44 -30.55 37.26
CA LEU A 15 -33.41 -29.08 37.17
C LEU A 15 -32.08 -28.51 37.67
N VAL A 16 -31.50 -29.10 38.72
CA VAL A 16 -30.18 -28.71 39.24
C VAL A 16 -29.05 -29.08 38.27
N LEU A 17 -29.13 -30.24 37.59
CA LEU A 17 -28.16 -30.56 36.52
C LEU A 17 -28.31 -29.66 35.27
N LEU A 18 -29.53 -29.22 34.91
CA LEU A 18 -29.69 -28.24 33.82
C LEU A 18 -29.18 -26.85 34.20
N LEU A 19 -29.36 -26.42 35.45
CA LEU A 19 -28.83 -25.14 35.97
C LEU A 19 -27.31 -25.13 36.13
N LEU A 20 -26.68 -26.29 36.39
CA LEU A 20 -25.23 -26.45 36.42
C LEU A 20 -24.58 -26.59 35.03
N CYS A 21 -25.33 -27.00 34.00
CA CYS A 21 -24.86 -27.03 32.61
C CYS A 21 -25.02 -25.69 31.86
N LEU A 22 -25.79 -24.73 32.39
CA LEU A 22 -25.95 -23.38 31.82
C LEU A 22 -24.96 -22.35 32.38
N SER A 23 -24.01 -22.77 33.23
CA SER A 23 -23.02 -21.90 33.87
C SER A 23 -21.55 -22.28 33.59
N ALA A 24 -21.29 -23.00 32.50
CA ALA A 24 -19.98 -23.12 31.87
C ALA A 24 -20.16 -22.71 30.40
N SER A 25 -19.54 -21.69 29.82
CA SER A 25 -18.23 -21.12 30.10
C SER A 25 -18.14 -19.69 29.55
N ALA A 26 -18.27 -18.68 30.40
CA ALA A 26 -17.41 -17.51 30.26
C ALA A 26 -16.08 -17.96 30.85
N SER A 27 -15.07 -18.23 30.01
CA SER A 27 -13.71 -18.44 30.52
C SER A 27 -13.40 -17.25 31.43
N GLU A 28 -13.23 -17.49 32.73
CA GLU A 28 -12.74 -16.47 33.65
C GLU A 28 -11.43 -15.95 33.07
N VAL A 29 -11.47 -14.71 32.55
CA VAL A 29 -10.28 -14.07 32.01
C VAL A 29 -9.30 -13.98 33.16
N ASN A 30 -8.19 -14.71 33.09
CA ASN A 30 -7.16 -14.68 34.12
C ASN A 30 -6.81 -13.20 34.42
N PRO A 31 -7.07 -12.71 35.65
CA PRO A 31 -6.95 -11.29 35.97
C PRO A 31 -5.50 -10.78 35.89
N PHE A 32 -4.54 -11.70 35.79
CA PHE A 32 -3.10 -11.44 35.68
C PHE A 32 -2.56 -11.60 34.24
N THR A 33 -3.36 -11.25 33.23
CA THR A 33 -2.93 -11.17 31.83
C THR A 33 -2.77 -9.71 31.38
N SER A 34 -1.93 -9.47 30.38
CA SER A 34 -1.80 -8.15 29.74
C SER A 34 -3.15 -7.65 29.22
N ARG A 35 -3.94 -8.55 28.63
CA ARG A 35 -5.33 -8.31 28.23
C ARG A 35 -6.20 -7.78 29.39
N ALA A 36 -6.17 -8.43 30.54
CA ALA A 36 -6.94 -7.99 31.70
C ALA A 36 -6.48 -6.62 32.23
N ALA A 37 -5.17 -6.32 32.16
CA ALA A 37 -4.62 -5.02 32.52
C ALA A 37 -5.13 -3.90 31.60
N THR A 38 -5.12 -4.12 30.28
CA THR A 38 -5.66 -3.16 29.29
C THR A 38 -7.15 -2.94 29.48
N ILE A 39 -7.95 -3.98 29.76
CA ILE A 39 -9.40 -3.83 30.03
C ILE A 39 -9.64 -2.97 31.28
N ARG A 40 -8.89 -3.18 32.37
CA ARG A 40 -8.96 -2.32 33.56
C ARG A 40 -8.59 -0.88 33.24
N TYR A 41 -7.56 -0.67 32.42
CA TYR A 41 -7.16 0.65 31.97
C TYR A 41 -8.27 1.34 31.16
N TRP A 42 -8.87 0.61 30.22
CA TRP A 42 -9.98 1.09 29.40
C TRP A 42 -11.16 1.52 30.28
N ASN A 43 -11.65 0.65 31.18
CA ASN A 43 -12.78 0.96 32.06
C ASN A 43 -12.56 2.23 32.91
N ARG A 44 -11.31 2.51 33.30
CA ARG A 44 -10.97 3.73 34.03
C ARG A 44 -11.01 4.97 33.14
N LYS A 45 -10.64 4.84 31.87
CA LYS A 45 -10.55 5.95 30.90
C LYS A 45 -11.88 6.24 30.20
N VAL A 46 -12.72 5.22 30.04
CA VAL A 46 -14.02 5.30 29.34
C VAL A 46 -15.10 4.64 30.21
N PRO A 47 -15.69 5.35 31.18
CA PRO A 47 -16.58 4.78 32.20
C PRO A 47 -18.04 4.61 31.72
N ASN A 48 -18.27 4.36 30.42
CA ASN A 48 -19.62 4.34 29.82
C ASN A 48 -20.31 2.97 29.81
N ASN A 49 -19.70 1.94 30.40
CA ASN A 49 -20.20 0.57 30.46
C ASN A 49 -20.50 -0.10 29.10
N ALA A 50 -20.06 0.49 27.99
CA ALA A 50 -20.20 -0.12 26.68
C ALA A 50 -19.38 -1.43 26.62
N PRO A 51 -19.88 -2.48 25.93
CA PRO A 51 -19.13 -3.72 25.80
C PRO A 51 -17.83 -3.49 25.03
N HIS A 52 -16.73 -4.07 25.54
CA HIS A 52 -15.45 -4.04 24.84
C HIS A 52 -15.54 -4.88 23.56
N PRO A 53 -15.30 -4.30 22.37
CA PRO A 53 -15.47 -5.02 21.12
C PRO A 53 -14.48 -6.20 20.98
N PRO A 54 -14.96 -7.40 20.60
CA PRO A 54 -14.09 -8.58 20.47
C PRO A 54 -12.91 -8.38 19.53
N PHE A 55 -13.08 -7.61 18.44
CA PHE A 55 -12.03 -7.36 17.46
C PHE A 55 -10.82 -6.66 18.10
N LEU A 56 -11.03 -5.58 18.88
CA LEU A 56 -9.92 -4.88 19.52
C LEU A 56 -9.29 -5.73 20.64
N LEU A 57 -10.08 -6.53 21.35
CA LEU A 57 -9.54 -7.46 22.35
C LEU A 57 -8.67 -8.57 21.72
N ALA A 58 -8.92 -8.95 20.46
CA ALA A 58 -8.13 -9.94 19.74
C ALA A 58 -6.73 -9.43 19.37
N LEU A 59 -6.55 -8.10 19.29
CA LEU A 59 -5.28 -7.43 19.03
C LEU A 59 -4.40 -7.31 20.27
N LEU A 60 -4.90 -7.62 21.47
CA LEU A 60 -4.13 -7.52 22.71
C LEU A 60 -3.16 -8.69 22.87
N SER A 61 -1.96 -8.41 23.39
CA SER A 61 -0.95 -9.44 23.62
C SER A 61 -1.52 -10.61 24.46
N PRO A 62 -1.29 -11.86 24.03
CA PRO A 62 -1.59 -13.03 24.84
C PRO A 62 -0.54 -13.28 25.95
N LEU A 63 0.50 -12.44 26.07
CA LEU A 63 1.57 -12.61 27.05
C LEU A 63 1.04 -12.59 28.50
N PRO A 64 1.53 -13.50 29.37
CA PRO A 64 1.35 -13.40 30.81
C PRO A 64 1.98 -12.12 31.38
N ILE A 65 1.45 -11.59 32.48
CA ILE A 65 2.03 -10.40 33.14
C ILE A 65 3.46 -10.67 33.64
N THR A 66 3.75 -11.88 34.14
CA THR A 66 5.09 -12.23 34.62
C THR A 66 6.12 -12.12 33.51
N THR A 67 5.83 -12.70 32.34
CA THR A 67 6.65 -12.59 31.14
C THR A 67 6.78 -11.14 30.69
N SER A 68 5.70 -10.36 30.72
CA SER A 68 5.70 -8.94 30.34
C SER A 68 6.54 -8.07 31.28
N THR A 69 6.58 -8.43 32.56
CA THR A 69 7.35 -7.70 33.58
C THR A 69 8.84 -8.02 33.44
N THR A 70 9.21 -9.30 33.31
CA THR A 70 10.61 -9.72 33.14
C THR A 70 11.20 -9.21 31.82
N THR A 71 10.45 -9.33 30.72
CA THR A 71 10.84 -8.79 29.40
C THR A 71 11.06 -7.29 29.45
N SER A 72 10.18 -6.53 30.12
CA SER A 72 10.39 -5.10 30.29
C SER A 72 11.73 -4.83 31.01
N SER A 73 12.07 -5.57 32.07
CA SER A 73 13.28 -5.36 32.86
C SER A 73 14.61 -5.64 32.15
N SER A 74 14.63 -6.39 31.05
CA SER A 74 15.86 -6.80 30.36
C SER A 74 15.69 -6.80 28.84
N LEU A 75 15.53 -5.62 28.25
CA LEU A 75 15.38 -5.46 26.80
C LEU A 75 16.71 -5.76 26.08
N SER A 76 16.74 -6.77 25.22
CA SER A 76 17.89 -7.09 24.37
C SER A 76 17.41 -7.74 23.07
N SER A 77 18.24 -7.78 22.04
CA SER A 77 17.91 -8.46 20.78
C SER A 77 17.62 -9.96 20.96
N SER A 78 18.25 -10.60 21.96
CA SER A 78 17.98 -12.01 22.31
C SER A 78 16.55 -12.26 22.82
N LEU A 79 15.84 -11.19 23.24
CA LEU A 79 14.49 -11.25 23.77
C LEU A 79 13.46 -11.56 22.70
N PHE A 80 13.59 -10.95 21.51
CA PHE A 80 12.70 -11.16 20.37
C PHE A 80 13.11 -12.41 19.57
N SER A 81 13.39 -13.50 20.30
CA SER A 81 13.59 -14.82 19.72
C SER A 81 12.30 -15.34 19.06
N PRO A 82 12.37 -16.25 18.07
CA PRO A 82 11.19 -16.79 17.41
C PRO A 82 10.14 -17.36 18.37
N SER A 83 10.56 -17.96 19.50
CA SER A 83 9.65 -18.50 20.51
C SER A 83 8.90 -17.40 21.27
N PHE A 84 9.59 -16.29 21.60
CA PHE A 84 8.95 -15.12 22.20
C PHE A 84 7.97 -14.47 21.23
N CYS A 85 8.37 -14.27 19.97
CA CYS A 85 7.53 -13.68 18.94
C CYS A 85 6.26 -14.50 18.71
N LEU A 86 6.37 -15.83 18.63
CA LEU A 86 5.22 -16.72 18.55
C LEU A 86 4.31 -16.58 19.78
N SER A 87 4.89 -16.56 20.98
CA SER A 87 4.15 -16.42 22.24
C SER A 87 3.47 -15.06 22.40
N ALA A 88 4.00 -14.01 21.77
CA ALA A 88 3.49 -12.66 21.81
C ALA A 88 2.69 -12.25 20.56
N ARG A 89 2.61 -13.13 19.55
CA ARG A 89 2.05 -12.87 18.20
C ARG A 89 2.70 -11.66 17.54
N LEU A 90 4.02 -11.73 17.36
CA LEU A 90 4.83 -10.71 16.69
C LEU A 90 5.38 -11.27 15.38
N LEU A 91 5.75 -10.38 14.46
CA LEU A 91 6.52 -10.73 13.27
C LEU A 91 8.00 -10.67 13.61
N CYS A 92 8.68 -11.77 13.39
CA CYS A 92 10.12 -11.88 13.54
C CYS A 92 10.69 -12.61 12.32
N PRO A 93 11.96 -12.37 11.96
CA PRO A 93 12.61 -13.07 10.86
C PRO A 93 12.50 -14.58 11.06
N ASN A 94 12.03 -15.30 10.03
CA ASN A 94 12.01 -16.75 10.07
C ASN A 94 13.45 -17.27 10.10
N THR A 95 13.82 -18.00 11.15
CA THR A 95 15.10 -18.75 11.21
C THR A 95 15.10 -19.98 10.29
N SER A 96 14.00 -20.26 9.59
CA SER A 96 13.86 -21.45 8.74
C SER A 96 14.37 -21.17 7.33
N THR A 97 15.70 -21.10 7.19
CA THR A 97 16.40 -21.09 5.90
C THR A 97 16.43 -22.50 5.30
N THR A 98 15.31 -22.95 4.73
CA THR A 98 15.41 -23.78 3.53
C THR A 98 15.31 -22.84 2.35
N THR A 99 16.44 -22.19 2.01
CA THR A 99 16.59 -21.56 0.70
C THR A 99 16.32 -22.63 -0.34
N LEU A 100 15.34 -22.42 -1.23
CA LEU A 100 15.12 -23.29 -2.38
C LEU A 100 16.21 -23.10 -3.44
N SER A 101 17.48 -22.94 -3.03
CA SER A 101 18.65 -22.98 -3.92
C SER A 101 18.82 -24.34 -4.62
N GLN A 102 17.98 -25.32 -4.29
CA GLN A 102 17.93 -26.67 -4.86
C GLN A 102 16.80 -26.89 -5.88
N SER A 103 15.94 -25.91 -6.15
CA SER A 103 14.94 -26.05 -7.22
C SER A 103 15.62 -25.91 -8.59
N SER A 104 15.15 -26.69 -9.57
CA SER A 104 15.65 -26.63 -10.94
C SER A 104 15.53 -25.19 -11.47
N PRO A 105 16.60 -24.60 -12.03
CA PRO A 105 16.55 -23.26 -12.62
C PRO A 105 15.66 -23.20 -13.87
N ASN A 106 15.11 -24.34 -14.33
CA ASN A 106 14.13 -24.43 -15.40
C ASN A 106 12.79 -24.89 -14.83
N SER A 107 11.90 -23.94 -14.54
CA SER A 107 10.62 -24.19 -13.89
C SER A 107 9.55 -23.20 -14.36
N ARG A 108 8.30 -23.66 -14.48
CA ARG A 108 7.15 -22.79 -14.73
C ARG A 108 6.22 -22.87 -13.53
N PHE A 109 5.96 -21.72 -12.94
CA PHE A 109 5.31 -21.57 -11.67
C PHE A 109 3.96 -20.86 -11.86
N ASP A 110 2.86 -21.48 -11.44
CA ASP A 110 1.52 -20.92 -11.62
C ASP A 110 1.15 -19.90 -10.52
N SER A 111 1.16 -20.31 -9.24
CA SER A 111 0.92 -19.40 -8.10
C SER A 111 1.72 -19.83 -6.88
N TYR A 112 2.43 -18.88 -6.25
CA TYR A 112 3.29 -19.12 -5.09
C TYR A 112 3.23 -17.94 -4.14
N SER A 113 3.24 -18.21 -2.84
CA SER A 113 3.39 -17.20 -1.79
C SER A 113 4.41 -17.67 -0.75
N SER A 114 5.06 -16.72 -0.08
CA SER A 114 5.87 -16.98 1.13
C SER A 114 7.00 -18.01 0.98
N GLN A 115 7.60 -18.13 -0.22
CA GLN A 115 8.74 -19.04 -0.47
C GLN A 115 10.04 -18.26 -0.66
N ASN A 116 11.12 -18.73 -0.04
CA ASN A 116 12.44 -18.08 -0.14
C ASN A 116 13.17 -18.49 -1.44
N PHE A 117 13.24 -17.58 -2.40
CA PHE A 117 14.03 -17.63 -3.64
C PHE A 117 15.14 -16.55 -3.63
N THR A 118 15.67 -16.19 -2.45
CA THR A 118 16.54 -15.02 -2.27
C THR A 118 17.66 -14.94 -3.31
N ASN A 119 18.22 -16.08 -3.74
CA ASN A 119 19.10 -16.17 -4.91
C ASN A 119 18.62 -17.32 -5.84
N TYR A 120 17.91 -17.00 -6.90
CA TYR A 120 17.36 -17.98 -7.83
C TYR A 120 17.93 -17.85 -9.24
N ALA A 121 18.06 -18.98 -9.96
CA ALA A 121 18.63 -19.08 -11.31
C ALA A 121 19.97 -18.33 -11.53
N THR A 122 20.79 -18.21 -10.49
CA THR A 122 22.13 -17.61 -10.62
C THR A 122 23.02 -18.53 -11.44
N SER A 123 23.71 -17.97 -12.44
CA SER A 123 24.55 -18.70 -13.40
C SER A 123 23.82 -19.80 -14.16
N ALA A 124 22.49 -19.73 -14.26
CA ALA A 124 21.70 -20.69 -15.03
C ALA A 124 22.08 -20.64 -16.52
N THR A 125 22.22 -21.79 -17.15
CA THR A 125 22.55 -21.91 -18.58
C THR A 125 21.39 -22.51 -19.34
N HIS A 126 20.93 -21.83 -20.39
CA HIS A 126 19.80 -22.23 -21.22
C HIS A 126 18.47 -22.38 -20.46
N GLY A 127 17.37 -22.48 -21.20
CA GLY A 127 16.05 -22.80 -20.66
C GLY A 127 15.26 -21.60 -20.15
N THR A 128 14.29 -21.82 -19.26
CA THR A 128 13.29 -20.82 -18.89
C THR A 128 12.79 -21.01 -17.47
N SER A 129 12.74 -19.90 -16.72
CA SER A 129 12.00 -19.76 -15.48
C SER A 129 10.91 -18.71 -15.61
N SER A 130 9.67 -19.07 -15.29
CA SER A 130 8.53 -18.15 -15.40
C SER A 130 7.57 -18.28 -14.24
N PHE A 131 7.06 -17.17 -13.75
CA PHE A 131 6.05 -17.10 -12.69
C PHE A 131 4.81 -16.38 -13.21
N SER A 132 3.66 -17.04 -13.17
CA SER A 132 2.39 -16.43 -13.59
C SER A 132 1.89 -15.45 -12.53
N THR A 133 1.82 -15.87 -11.26
CA THR A 133 1.53 -14.98 -10.14
C THR A 133 2.42 -15.32 -8.96
N TYR A 134 3.07 -14.32 -8.36
CA TYR A 134 3.89 -14.49 -7.17
C TYR A 134 3.41 -13.56 -6.05
N SER A 135 3.27 -14.09 -4.84
CA SER A 135 2.80 -13.40 -3.63
C SER A 135 1.53 -12.55 -3.81
N PRO A 136 0.45 -13.08 -4.40
CA PRO A 136 -0.80 -12.34 -4.48
C PRO A 136 -1.33 -12.04 -3.07
N ASP A 137 -1.79 -10.82 -2.84
CA ASP A 137 -2.39 -10.36 -1.58
C ASP A 137 -1.45 -10.34 -0.35
N ASP A 138 -0.15 -10.64 -0.52
CA ASP A 138 0.82 -10.73 0.58
C ASP A 138 1.38 -9.34 0.95
N ASN A 139 1.15 -8.87 2.18
CA ASN A 139 1.73 -7.61 2.66
C ASN A 139 3.22 -7.72 3.09
N ILE A 140 3.73 -8.94 3.31
CA ILE A 140 5.14 -9.20 3.60
C ILE A 140 5.56 -10.46 2.84
N PRO A 141 5.98 -10.33 1.57
CA PRO A 141 6.67 -11.42 0.92
C PRO A 141 7.93 -11.77 1.72
N VAL A 142 8.06 -13.02 2.14
CA VAL A 142 9.20 -13.53 2.92
C VAL A 142 10.50 -13.49 2.09
N ASP A 143 11.25 -12.39 2.10
CA ASP A 143 12.56 -12.20 1.43
C ASP A 143 12.73 -13.02 0.14
N THR A 144 11.73 -12.88 -0.73
CA THR A 144 11.40 -13.93 -1.69
C THR A 144 12.37 -13.91 -2.85
N PHE A 145 12.66 -12.76 -3.47
CA PHE A 145 13.65 -12.65 -4.55
C PHE A 145 14.56 -11.44 -4.36
N ARG A 146 15.65 -11.61 -3.61
CA ARG A 146 16.70 -10.59 -3.56
C ARG A 146 17.47 -10.51 -4.88
N ARG A 147 17.80 -11.66 -5.47
CA ARG A 147 18.50 -11.80 -6.75
C ARG A 147 17.92 -12.91 -7.62
N TYR A 148 17.70 -12.63 -8.89
CA TYR A 148 17.22 -13.61 -9.85
C TYR A 148 17.95 -13.48 -11.19
N GLY A 149 18.47 -14.59 -11.71
CA GLY A 149 19.03 -14.66 -13.07
C GLY A 149 20.40 -13.99 -13.21
N ARG A 150 21.07 -13.70 -12.10
CA ARG A 150 22.40 -13.08 -12.10
C ARG A 150 23.41 -14.00 -12.81
N ASP A 151 24.24 -13.45 -13.68
CA ASP A 151 25.27 -14.18 -14.44
C ASP A 151 24.72 -15.33 -15.32
N ALA A 152 23.41 -15.35 -15.59
CA ALA A 152 22.77 -16.39 -16.40
C ALA A 152 23.15 -16.27 -17.88
N THR A 153 23.20 -17.39 -18.60
CA THR A 153 23.56 -17.44 -20.02
C THR A 153 22.46 -18.10 -20.84
N ALA A 154 21.92 -17.40 -21.84
CA ALA A 154 20.85 -17.85 -22.73
C ALA A 154 19.61 -18.36 -21.98
N HIS A 155 19.31 -17.78 -20.82
CA HIS A 155 18.20 -18.18 -19.95
C HIS A 155 17.08 -17.15 -20.01
N ASN A 156 15.84 -17.61 -20.13
CA ASN A 156 14.68 -16.74 -20.19
C ASN A 156 14.01 -16.65 -18.81
N SER A 157 13.88 -15.45 -18.27
CA SER A 157 13.26 -15.19 -16.97
C SER A 157 12.01 -14.33 -17.15
N SER A 158 10.89 -14.69 -16.52
CA SER A 158 9.70 -13.82 -16.55
C SER A 158 8.81 -13.88 -15.31
N PHE A 159 8.14 -12.75 -15.05
CA PHE A 159 6.97 -12.65 -14.17
C PHE A 159 5.79 -12.06 -14.93
N SER A 160 4.63 -12.71 -14.89
CA SER A 160 3.39 -12.09 -15.38
C SER A 160 2.78 -11.16 -14.34
N SER A 161 2.81 -11.53 -13.06
CA SER A 161 2.44 -10.65 -11.94
C SER A 161 3.29 -10.98 -10.71
N TYR A 162 3.84 -9.93 -10.08
CA TYR A 162 4.63 -10.03 -8.86
C TYR A 162 4.04 -9.11 -7.80
N SER A 163 3.61 -9.70 -6.69
CA SER A 163 3.01 -9.05 -5.52
C SER A 163 1.81 -8.14 -5.85
N PRO A 164 0.77 -8.62 -6.55
CA PRO A 164 -0.42 -7.80 -6.77
C PRO A 164 -1.29 -7.67 -5.52
N ASP A 165 -2.08 -6.59 -5.47
CA ASP A 165 -3.19 -6.40 -4.53
C ASP A 165 -2.79 -6.33 -3.04
N ALA A 166 -1.55 -5.91 -2.74
CA ALA A 166 -1.10 -5.74 -1.36
C ALA A 166 -1.70 -4.46 -0.74
N ASN A 167 -2.02 -4.51 0.55
CA ASN A 167 -2.47 -3.32 1.29
C ASN A 167 -1.28 -2.39 1.62
N VAL A 168 -0.14 -2.98 1.99
CA VAL A 168 1.15 -2.31 2.21
C VAL A 168 2.23 -3.15 1.53
N GLY A 169 2.49 -2.88 0.24
CA GLY A 169 3.51 -3.59 -0.54
C GLY A 169 4.90 -3.13 -0.14
N THR A 170 5.81 -4.05 0.19
CA THR A 170 7.18 -3.72 0.64
C THR A 170 8.26 -4.42 -0.17
N ASP A 171 7.91 -4.75 -1.41
CA ASP A 171 8.73 -5.58 -2.29
C ASP A 171 10.07 -4.95 -2.66
N ASN A 172 11.12 -5.77 -2.57
CA ASN A 172 12.48 -5.35 -2.84
C ASN A 172 13.24 -6.34 -3.73
N PHE A 173 13.73 -5.86 -4.87
CA PHE A 173 14.68 -6.56 -5.73
C PHE A 173 16.04 -5.89 -5.70
N THR A 174 17.07 -6.61 -5.23
CA THR A 174 18.47 -6.13 -5.36
C THR A 174 18.99 -6.29 -6.79
N SER A 175 18.68 -7.40 -7.47
CA SER A 175 19.08 -7.56 -8.87
C SER A 175 18.22 -8.55 -9.65
N TYR A 176 17.81 -8.17 -10.84
CA TYR A 176 17.17 -9.06 -11.81
C TYR A 176 17.99 -9.10 -13.10
N ALA A 177 18.43 -10.29 -13.52
CA ALA A 177 19.21 -10.56 -14.72
C ALA A 177 20.51 -9.73 -14.87
N ALA A 178 21.11 -9.31 -13.75
CA ALA A 178 22.38 -8.59 -13.76
C ALA A 178 23.51 -9.47 -14.32
N SER A 179 24.36 -8.90 -15.18
CA SER A 179 25.47 -9.58 -15.86
C SER A 179 25.07 -10.81 -16.68
N ALA A 180 23.78 -10.95 -17.03
CA ALA A 180 23.31 -12.04 -17.86
C ALA A 180 23.73 -11.86 -19.34
N THR A 181 23.94 -12.97 -20.04
CA THR A 181 24.36 -13.00 -21.45
C THR A 181 23.35 -13.76 -22.30
N ALA A 182 22.76 -13.14 -23.31
CA ALA A 182 21.70 -13.70 -24.16
C ALA A 182 20.43 -14.17 -23.41
N GLY A 183 19.32 -14.34 -24.14
CA GLY A 183 18.01 -14.74 -23.60
C GLY A 183 17.06 -13.56 -23.42
N SER A 184 16.12 -13.67 -22.48
CA SER A 184 15.18 -12.60 -22.16
C SER A 184 14.92 -12.46 -20.66
N ALA A 185 14.57 -11.25 -20.24
CA ALA A 185 14.24 -10.89 -18.87
C ALA A 185 13.00 -10.00 -18.91
N GLY A 186 11.90 -10.45 -18.31
CA GLY A 186 10.60 -9.78 -18.46
C GLY A 186 9.77 -9.65 -17.18
N PHE A 187 9.20 -8.48 -16.94
CA PHE A 187 8.08 -8.28 -16.02
C PHE A 187 6.87 -7.72 -16.75
N THR A 188 5.70 -8.33 -16.56
CA THR A 188 4.44 -7.79 -17.05
C THR A 188 3.80 -6.87 -16.00
N SER A 189 3.75 -7.27 -14.74
CA SER A 189 3.23 -6.42 -13.66
C SER A 189 4.00 -6.64 -12.36
N TYR A 190 4.30 -5.55 -11.66
CA TYR A 190 5.00 -5.53 -10.38
C TYR A 190 4.25 -4.59 -9.43
N ALA A 191 3.78 -5.13 -8.29
CA ALA A 191 3.03 -4.38 -7.27
C ALA A 191 1.80 -3.66 -7.85
N ASP A 192 1.07 -4.35 -8.73
CA ASP A 192 -0.17 -3.85 -9.30
C ASP A 192 -1.21 -3.68 -8.20
N THR A 193 -2.00 -2.60 -8.27
CA THR A 193 -3.13 -2.33 -7.36
C THR A 193 -2.78 -2.29 -5.87
N ASP A 194 -1.48 -2.16 -5.55
CA ASP A 194 -1.00 -2.01 -4.19
C ASP A 194 -1.52 -0.70 -3.59
N ASN A 195 -2.18 -0.79 -2.45
CA ASN A 195 -2.84 0.36 -1.84
C ASN A 195 -1.80 1.38 -1.33
N VAL A 196 -0.81 0.91 -0.56
CA VAL A 196 0.28 1.73 -0.01
C VAL A 196 1.66 1.11 -0.30
N PRO A 197 2.17 1.18 -1.55
CA PRO A 197 3.51 0.68 -1.88
C PRO A 197 4.65 1.42 -1.14
N ASN A 198 5.66 0.66 -0.71
CA ASN A 198 7.04 1.09 -0.50
C ASN A 198 7.99 0.16 -1.26
N LEU A 199 8.20 0.45 -2.54
CA LEU A 199 8.88 -0.48 -3.43
C LEU A 199 10.31 -0.05 -3.71
N LYS A 200 11.23 -1.02 -3.78
CA LYS A 200 12.64 -0.75 -4.14
C LYS A 200 13.13 -1.73 -5.18
N PHE A 201 13.53 -1.22 -6.34
CA PHE A 201 14.16 -2.02 -7.39
C PHE A 201 15.55 -1.47 -7.69
N THR A 202 16.59 -2.21 -7.32
CA THR A 202 17.97 -1.73 -7.38
C THR A 202 18.57 -1.83 -8.77
N SER A 203 18.48 -2.99 -9.44
CA SER A 203 19.05 -3.17 -10.78
C SER A 203 18.28 -4.17 -11.62
N TYR A 204 18.02 -3.80 -12.87
CA TYR A 204 17.39 -4.65 -13.87
C TYR A 204 18.30 -4.75 -15.10
N GLY A 205 18.88 -5.92 -15.36
CA GLY A 205 19.66 -6.14 -16.57
C GLY A 205 21.00 -5.40 -16.63
N ASP A 206 21.48 -4.84 -15.52
CA ASP A 206 22.76 -4.13 -15.47
C ASP A 206 23.91 -5.00 -15.94
N ARG A 207 24.83 -4.42 -16.74
CA ARG A 207 26.02 -5.10 -17.30
C ARG A 207 25.70 -6.38 -18.10
N SER A 208 24.48 -6.52 -18.60
CA SER A 208 24.10 -7.65 -19.44
C SER A 208 24.62 -7.50 -20.87
N ASN A 209 24.69 -8.61 -21.61
CA ASN A 209 25.19 -8.64 -22.98
C ASN A 209 24.28 -9.50 -23.86
N GLY A 210 23.61 -8.92 -24.85
CA GLY A 210 22.73 -9.66 -25.75
C GLY A 210 21.37 -10.03 -25.15
N LEU A 211 20.97 -9.47 -24.00
CA LEU A 211 19.75 -9.83 -23.27
C LEU A 211 18.58 -8.91 -23.63
N HIS A 212 17.42 -9.47 -23.97
CA HIS A 212 16.21 -8.68 -24.26
C HIS A 212 15.48 -8.29 -22.97
N HIS A 213 15.32 -6.99 -22.73
CA HIS A 213 14.72 -6.44 -21.50
C HIS A 213 13.33 -5.88 -21.76
N THR A 214 12.33 -6.37 -21.03
CA THR A 214 10.96 -5.83 -21.07
C THR A 214 10.40 -5.61 -19.68
N PHE A 215 9.94 -4.40 -19.39
CA PHE A 215 9.18 -4.10 -18.17
C PHE A 215 7.86 -3.43 -18.56
N THR A 216 6.73 -4.06 -18.31
CA THR A 216 5.45 -3.50 -18.71
C THR A 216 4.92 -2.55 -17.63
N SER A 217 4.58 -3.00 -16.42
CA SER A 217 4.03 -2.10 -15.39
C SER A 217 4.78 -2.19 -14.06
N TYR A 218 5.18 -1.03 -13.52
CA TYR A 218 5.71 -0.88 -12.17
C TYR A 218 4.77 -0.01 -11.34
N SER A 219 4.04 -0.66 -10.43
CA SER A 219 3.08 -0.11 -9.48
C SER A 219 2.03 0.82 -10.10
N ALA A 220 0.89 0.26 -10.49
CA ALA A 220 -0.24 1.01 -11.01
C ALA A 220 -1.40 1.03 -10.00
N GLU A 221 -2.30 2.02 -10.14
CA GLU A 221 -3.55 2.12 -9.37
C GLU A 221 -3.37 2.28 -7.85
N THR A 222 -2.27 2.87 -7.42
CA THR A 222 -1.90 2.99 -6.00
C THR A 222 -2.61 4.16 -5.31
N ASN A 223 -2.91 4.05 -4.01
CA ASN A 223 -3.54 5.16 -3.28
C ASN A 223 -2.52 6.14 -2.68
N SER A 224 -1.42 5.63 -2.13
CA SER A 224 -0.36 6.46 -1.55
C SER A 224 0.95 5.70 -1.42
N GLY A 225 2.05 6.34 -1.05
CA GLY A 225 3.28 5.64 -0.66
C GLY A 225 4.50 6.13 -1.42
N ASP A 226 5.55 5.31 -1.46
CA ASP A 226 6.84 5.64 -2.05
C ASP A 226 7.37 4.49 -2.91
N GLN A 227 8.15 4.82 -3.94
CA GLN A 227 8.76 3.80 -4.77
C GLN A 227 10.01 4.29 -5.48
N THR A 228 10.98 3.39 -5.63
CA THR A 228 12.24 3.71 -6.29
C THR A 228 12.72 2.63 -7.25
N PHE A 229 13.21 3.06 -8.41
CA PHE A 229 13.87 2.23 -9.40
C PHE A 229 15.24 2.82 -9.73
N LYS A 230 16.31 2.15 -9.30
CA LYS A 230 17.65 2.74 -9.32
C LYS A 230 18.39 2.52 -10.65
N SER A 231 18.20 1.40 -11.33
CA SER A 231 18.87 1.18 -12.62
C SER A 231 18.18 0.18 -13.51
N TYR A 232 18.02 0.56 -14.76
CA TYR A 232 17.51 -0.27 -15.85
C TYR A 232 18.54 -0.30 -16.98
N ALA A 233 19.07 -1.49 -17.26
CA ALA A 233 20.02 -1.79 -18.33
C ALA A 233 21.33 -0.97 -18.29
N LYS A 234 21.81 -0.59 -17.11
CA LYS A 234 23.03 0.24 -16.97
C LYS A 234 24.28 -0.52 -17.42
N ASN A 235 25.11 0.11 -18.27
CA ASN A 235 26.30 -0.47 -18.90
C ASN A 235 26.03 -1.80 -19.63
N SER A 236 24.82 -1.98 -20.19
CA SER A 236 24.45 -3.19 -20.94
C SER A 236 24.84 -3.08 -22.41
N ASN A 237 24.91 -4.22 -23.11
CA ASN A 237 25.28 -4.29 -24.53
C ASN A 237 24.22 -5.06 -25.35
N GLY A 238 23.82 -4.53 -26.50
CA GLY A 238 23.52 -5.32 -27.69
C GLY A 238 22.07 -5.68 -28.03
N VAL A 239 21.01 -5.19 -27.36
CA VAL A 239 19.59 -5.54 -27.67
C VAL A 239 18.64 -4.42 -27.21
N PRO A 240 17.44 -4.25 -27.83
CA PRO A 240 16.46 -3.26 -27.40
C PRO A 240 16.01 -3.40 -25.95
N THR A 241 15.72 -2.27 -25.31
CA THR A 241 15.19 -2.23 -23.96
C THR A 241 13.88 -1.43 -23.93
N THR A 242 12.86 -1.96 -23.24
CA THR A 242 11.54 -1.33 -23.19
C THR A 242 10.96 -1.29 -21.77
N PHE A 243 10.50 -0.12 -21.37
CA PHE A 243 9.78 0.11 -20.12
C PHE A 243 8.48 0.82 -20.43
N THR A 244 7.34 0.21 -20.12
CA THR A 244 6.05 0.73 -20.59
C THR A 244 5.48 1.75 -19.61
N SER A 245 5.18 1.37 -18.37
CA SER A 245 4.53 2.24 -17.39
C SER A 245 5.18 2.19 -16.02
N TYR A 246 5.29 3.37 -15.41
CA TYR A 246 5.70 3.56 -14.02
C TYR A 246 4.67 4.46 -13.32
N ALA A 247 4.09 4.05 -12.19
CA ALA A 247 3.15 4.86 -11.41
C ALA A 247 1.85 5.28 -12.15
N THR A 248 1.34 4.48 -13.08
CA THR A 248 0.11 4.82 -13.83
C THR A 248 -1.11 4.81 -12.93
N ASP A 249 -2.04 5.75 -13.14
CA ASP A 249 -3.34 5.83 -12.47
C ASP A 249 -3.22 5.89 -10.92
N SER A 250 -2.09 6.41 -10.41
CA SER A 250 -1.74 6.44 -8.99
C SER A 250 -2.15 7.74 -8.30
N ASN A 251 -2.40 7.71 -7.00
CA ASN A 251 -2.93 8.85 -6.26
C ASN A 251 -1.83 9.73 -5.62
N VAL A 252 -1.40 9.50 -4.37
CA VAL A 252 -0.36 10.32 -3.69
C VAL A 252 0.93 9.51 -3.54
N ILE A 253 1.73 9.41 -4.60
CA ILE A 253 2.90 8.53 -4.61
C ILE A 253 4.21 9.28 -4.89
N GLY A 254 5.20 9.09 -4.03
CA GLY A 254 6.58 9.48 -4.27
C GLY A 254 7.26 8.48 -5.20
N SER A 255 7.78 8.94 -6.34
CA SER A 255 8.28 8.06 -7.41
C SER A 255 9.65 8.49 -7.88
N GLY A 256 10.69 7.72 -7.53
CA GLY A 256 12.07 7.98 -7.94
C GLY A 256 12.58 7.00 -9.01
N PHE A 257 13.16 7.51 -10.10
CA PHE A 257 13.84 6.69 -11.11
C PHE A 257 15.23 7.24 -11.38
N SER A 258 16.28 6.48 -11.05
CA SER A 258 17.63 7.03 -11.08
C SER A 258 18.29 6.95 -12.46
N ASN A 259 18.29 5.78 -13.12
CA ASN A 259 19.06 5.60 -14.36
C ASN A 259 18.37 4.63 -15.32
N TYR A 260 18.13 5.08 -16.55
CA TYR A 260 17.68 4.25 -17.66
C TYR A 260 18.75 4.23 -18.75
N GLY A 261 19.27 3.06 -19.13
CA GLY A 261 20.20 2.90 -20.26
C GLY A 261 21.58 3.57 -20.10
N GLU A 262 21.94 4.05 -18.90
CA GLU A 262 23.19 4.79 -18.66
C GLU A 262 24.43 3.97 -19.07
N GLY A 263 25.28 4.54 -19.92
CA GLY A 263 26.51 3.90 -20.42
C GLY A 263 26.27 2.64 -21.27
N GLY A 264 25.02 2.38 -21.68
CA GLY A 264 24.66 1.22 -22.48
C GLY A 264 25.06 1.36 -23.95
N ASN A 265 25.31 0.23 -24.61
CA ASN A 265 25.56 0.14 -26.05
C ASN A 265 24.37 -0.59 -26.68
N GLY A 266 23.43 0.13 -27.30
CA GLY A 266 22.11 -0.41 -27.64
C GLY A 266 21.67 -0.20 -29.09
N ALA A 267 20.63 -0.90 -29.50
CA ALA A 267 19.98 -0.66 -30.80
C ALA A 267 18.81 0.33 -30.66
N THR A 268 17.88 0.10 -29.73
CA THR A 268 16.72 0.99 -29.55
C THR A 268 16.19 0.89 -28.13
N ASP A 269 16.05 2.02 -27.47
CA ASP A 269 15.65 2.16 -26.07
C ASP A 269 14.37 2.99 -25.96
N GLY A 270 13.45 2.59 -25.08
CA GLY A 270 12.09 3.14 -25.07
C GLY A 270 11.39 3.15 -23.70
N PHE A 271 10.87 4.32 -23.32
CA PHE A 271 10.05 4.52 -22.12
C PHE A 271 8.67 5.10 -22.51
N SER A 272 7.59 4.39 -22.23
CA SER A 272 6.27 4.81 -22.74
C SER A 272 5.57 5.84 -21.85
N ASN A 273 5.52 5.65 -20.53
CA ASN A 273 4.93 6.66 -19.65
C ASN A 273 5.41 6.57 -18.20
N TYR A 274 5.60 7.75 -17.61
CA TYR A 274 5.93 7.92 -16.19
C TYR A 274 4.85 8.77 -15.53
N ALA A 275 4.20 8.22 -14.50
CA ALA A 275 3.12 8.83 -13.75
C ALA A 275 1.97 9.33 -14.63
N PHE A 276 1.52 8.53 -15.60
CA PHE A 276 0.35 8.85 -16.43
C PHE A 276 -0.94 8.79 -15.60
N ASN A 277 -1.83 9.77 -15.76
CA ASN A 277 -3.10 9.89 -15.01
C ASN A 277 -2.95 9.91 -13.47
N GLY A 278 -1.81 10.39 -12.94
CA GLY A 278 -1.59 10.48 -11.50
C GLY A 278 -2.35 11.63 -10.84
N ASN A 279 -2.76 11.51 -9.57
CA ASN A 279 -3.40 12.62 -8.85
C ASN A 279 -2.38 13.65 -8.32
N GLN A 280 -1.57 13.24 -7.36
CA GLN A 280 -0.53 14.06 -6.74
C GLN A 280 0.78 13.27 -6.70
N PRO A 281 1.34 12.89 -7.87
CA PRO A 281 2.64 12.24 -7.86
C PRO A 281 3.74 13.25 -7.46
N GLU A 282 4.72 12.77 -6.69
CA GLU A 282 5.97 13.47 -6.41
C GLU A 282 7.09 12.73 -7.13
N ASN A 283 7.36 13.11 -8.37
CA ASN A 283 8.23 12.35 -9.27
C ASN A 283 9.64 12.92 -9.34
N ASN A 284 10.64 12.04 -9.28
CA ASN A 284 12.03 12.39 -9.53
C ASN A 284 12.67 11.40 -10.51
N PHE A 285 12.76 11.80 -11.78
CA PHE A 285 13.49 11.07 -12.80
C PHE A 285 14.86 11.72 -13.00
N ASN A 286 15.92 11.01 -12.63
CA ASN A 286 17.25 11.57 -12.64
C ASN A 286 17.89 11.52 -14.04
N ASN A 287 18.00 10.34 -14.66
CA ASN A 287 18.72 10.26 -15.92
C ASN A 287 18.17 9.20 -16.90
N TYR A 288 17.98 9.62 -18.15
CA TYR A 288 17.69 8.78 -19.29
C TYR A 288 18.86 8.81 -20.27
N ALA A 289 19.39 7.64 -20.65
CA ALA A 289 20.39 7.44 -21.70
C ALA A 289 21.74 8.17 -21.54
N SER A 290 22.11 8.69 -20.35
CA SER A 290 23.40 9.39 -20.25
C SER A 290 24.60 8.49 -20.60
N GLY A 291 25.48 9.02 -21.45
CA GLY A 291 26.68 8.32 -21.94
C GLY A 291 26.37 7.07 -22.77
N SER A 292 25.13 6.89 -23.22
CA SER A 292 24.75 5.75 -24.06
C SER A 292 25.35 5.86 -25.45
N ASN A 293 25.48 4.72 -26.13
CA ASN A 293 25.79 4.63 -27.56
C ASN A 293 24.64 3.92 -28.30
N ALA A 294 23.39 4.27 -27.99
CA ALA A 294 22.22 3.61 -28.58
C ALA A 294 21.91 4.12 -30.00
N ALA A 295 21.38 3.28 -30.89
CA ALA A 295 20.99 3.78 -32.23
C ALA A 295 19.78 4.71 -32.16
N SER A 296 18.84 4.47 -31.24
CA SER A 296 17.71 5.37 -30.98
C SER A 296 17.22 5.33 -29.53
N ASP A 297 16.91 6.49 -28.96
CA ASP A 297 16.36 6.69 -27.62
C ASP A 297 14.98 7.36 -27.68
N THR A 298 13.99 6.90 -26.90
CA THR A 298 12.65 7.51 -26.91
C THR A 298 11.98 7.52 -25.55
N PHE A 299 11.53 8.71 -25.13
CA PHE A 299 10.69 8.90 -23.96
C PHE A 299 9.36 9.53 -24.37
N ASN A 300 8.25 8.81 -24.19
CA ASN A 300 6.96 9.23 -24.72
C ASN A 300 6.28 10.24 -23.79
N SER A 301 5.91 9.87 -22.56
CA SER A 301 5.21 10.83 -21.69
C SER A 301 5.73 10.86 -20.27
N TYR A 302 5.90 12.08 -19.77
CA TYR A 302 6.13 12.35 -18.36
C TYR A 302 4.94 13.13 -17.82
N ARG A 303 4.21 12.48 -16.91
CA ARG A 303 3.09 13.06 -16.17
C ARG A 303 1.89 13.51 -17.03
N GLU A 304 1.70 12.89 -18.20
CA GLU A 304 0.56 13.21 -19.06
C GLU A 304 -0.75 12.76 -18.40
N GLY A 305 -1.75 13.65 -18.38
CA GLY A 305 -3.06 13.37 -17.78
C GLY A 305 -3.10 13.47 -16.25
N SER A 306 -2.01 13.91 -15.61
CA SER A 306 -1.94 14.00 -14.16
C SER A 306 -2.48 15.32 -13.63
N ASN A 307 -2.86 15.38 -12.35
CA ASN A 307 -3.54 16.54 -11.78
C ASN A 307 -2.59 17.62 -11.27
N VAL A 308 -1.93 17.42 -10.11
CA VAL A 308 -0.92 18.32 -9.51
C VAL A 308 0.29 17.50 -9.03
N GLY A 309 1.40 18.10 -8.63
CA GLY A 309 2.58 17.34 -8.19
C GLY A 309 3.88 18.15 -8.17
N ASP A 310 4.87 17.67 -7.43
CA ASP A 310 6.21 18.27 -7.37
C ASP A 310 7.20 17.35 -8.09
N ASP A 311 7.56 17.74 -9.31
CA ASP A 311 8.26 16.84 -10.22
C ASP A 311 9.59 17.40 -10.71
N THR A 312 10.56 16.50 -10.86
CA THR A 312 11.84 16.80 -11.45
C THR A 312 12.25 15.74 -12.48
N PHE A 313 12.56 16.18 -13.69
CA PHE A 313 13.31 15.42 -14.69
C PHE A 313 14.69 16.06 -14.86
N THR A 314 15.75 15.35 -14.49
CA THR A 314 17.10 15.95 -14.41
C THR A 314 17.82 15.92 -15.75
N SER A 315 17.98 14.78 -16.42
CA SER A 315 18.66 14.75 -17.72
C SER A 315 18.06 13.73 -18.68
N TYR A 316 17.85 14.19 -19.91
CA TYR A 316 17.57 13.33 -21.06
C TYR A 316 18.79 13.33 -21.98
N ASP A 317 19.35 12.15 -22.24
CA ASP A 317 20.31 11.92 -23.31
C ASP A 317 21.61 12.75 -23.20
N LYS A 318 22.11 12.89 -21.96
CA LYS A 318 23.30 13.68 -21.64
C LYS A 318 24.59 12.93 -21.97
N ASP A 319 25.52 13.57 -22.68
CA ASP A 319 26.81 13.02 -23.10
C ASP A 319 26.68 11.74 -23.93
N ALA A 320 25.51 11.50 -24.51
CA ALA A 320 25.25 10.32 -25.30
C ALA A 320 25.79 10.46 -26.72
N ASN A 321 26.19 9.34 -27.28
CA ASN A 321 26.63 9.22 -28.66
C ASN A 321 25.53 8.59 -29.53
N ALA A 322 24.26 8.74 -29.12
CA ALA A 322 23.14 8.10 -29.76
C ALA A 322 22.88 8.62 -31.17
N GLY A 323 22.31 7.77 -32.03
CA GLY A 323 21.98 8.13 -33.42
C GLY A 323 20.84 9.14 -33.50
N SER A 324 19.71 8.86 -32.85
CA SER A 324 18.56 9.76 -32.73
C SER A 324 17.88 9.65 -31.38
N ALA A 325 17.30 10.73 -30.88
CA ALA A 325 16.57 10.72 -29.62
C ALA A 325 15.30 11.55 -29.65
N GLY A 326 14.23 11.04 -29.07
CA GLY A 326 12.91 11.70 -29.07
C GLY A 326 12.24 11.75 -27.71
N PHE A 327 11.96 12.96 -27.22
CA PHE A 327 11.10 13.19 -26.06
C PHE A 327 9.74 13.73 -26.53
N GLN A 328 8.64 13.00 -26.31
CA GLN A 328 7.34 13.39 -26.89
C GLN A 328 6.61 14.45 -26.05
N THR A 329 6.32 14.18 -24.78
CA THR A 329 5.47 15.05 -23.95
C THR A 329 5.97 15.16 -22.52
N TYR A 330 6.15 16.38 -22.03
CA TYR A 330 6.42 16.68 -20.61
C TYR A 330 5.35 17.58 -19.99
N GLY A 331 4.82 17.21 -18.82
CA GLY A 331 4.07 18.10 -17.94
C GLY A 331 2.65 18.44 -18.41
N LYS A 332 2.04 17.62 -19.27
CA LYS A 332 0.67 17.82 -19.76
C LYS A 332 -0.37 17.48 -18.68
N SER A 333 -0.48 18.34 -17.68
CA SER A 333 -1.30 18.18 -16.49
C SER A 333 -2.65 18.92 -16.58
N TYR A 334 -3.59 18.59 -15.68
CA TYR A 334 -4.88 19.26 -15.58
C TYR A 334 -4.82 20.56 -14.77
N ASN A 335 -3.96 20.65 -13.75
CA ASN A 335 -3.88 21.79 -12.84
C ASN A 335 -2.43 22.21 -12.53
N PRO A 336 -2.23 23.49 -12.13
CA PRO A 336 -0.93 24.07 -11.77
C PRO A 336 -0.13 23.25 -10.77
N SER A 337 1.16 23.08 -11.05
CA SER A 337 2.08 22.23 -10.30
C SER A 337 3.53 22.71 -10.40
N SER A 338 4.43 22.19 -9.55
CA SER A 338 5.84 22.60 -9.56
C SER A 338 6.67 21.62 -10.39
N ASP A 339 7.04 22.03 -11.59
CA ASP A 339 7.71 21.18 -12.56
C ASP A 339 9.12 21.68 -12.89
N THR A 340 10.10 20.77 -12.85
CA THR A 340 11.48 21.07 -13.22
C THR A 340 12.01 20.08 -14.24
N PHE A 341 12.23 20.53 -15.47
CA PHE A 341 13.00 19.80 -16.47
C PHE A 341 14.37 20.47 -16.63
N LYS A 342 15.47 19.84 -16.20
CA LYS A 342 16.77 20.53 -16.09
C LYS A 342 17.57 20.54 -17.38
N SER A 343 17.76 19.38 -18.04
CA SER A 343 18.50 19.31 -19.30
C SER A 343 18.10 18.21 -20.28
N TYR A 344 18.35 18.46 -21.56
CA TYR A 344 18.21 17.48 -22.64
C TYR A 344 19.33 17.63 -23.67
N GLY A 345 19.98 16.53 -24.04
CA GLY A 345 21.02 16.51 -25.06
C GLY A 345 22.30 17.23 -24.72
N GLU A 346 22.53 17.56 -23.45
CA GLU A 346 23.75 18.25 -23.05
C GLU A 346 24.97 17.40 -23.41
N GLY A 347 25.92 17.95 -24.18
CA GLY A 347 27.10 17.25 -24.66
C GLY A 347 27.66 17.88 -25.94
N ASP A 348 28.83 17.40 -26.38
CA ASP A 348 29.57 17.95 -27.53
C ASP A 348 29.46 17.07 -28.81
N ASN A 349 28.54 16.11 -28.86
CA ASN A 349 28.39 15.21 -30.01
C ASN A 349 27.80 15.95 -31.23
N PRO A 350 28.57 16.14 -32.32
CA PRO A 350 28.11 16.92 -33.47
C PRO A 350 27.09 16.18 -34.36
N ASN A 351 26.95 14.86 -34.20
CA ASN A 351 26.07 14.03 -35.02
C ASN A 351 24.75 13.67 -34.33
N HIS A 352 24.56 14.13 -33.10
CA HIS A 352 23.40 13.81 -32.29
C HIS A 352 22.14 14.50 -32.82
N GLN A 353 21.08 13.75 -33.10
CA GLN A 353 19.78 14.31 -33.51
C GLN A 353 18.75 14.14 -32.40
N ILE A 354 18.39 15.24 -31.74
CA ILE A 354 17.50 15.23 -30.59
C ILE A 354 16.24 16.00 -30.93
N THR A 355 15.08 15.37 -30.74
CA THR A 355 13.77 15.98 -30.92
C THR A 355 13.06 16.06 -29.59
N PHE A 356 12.64 17.26 -29.20
CA PHE A 356 11.71 17.48 -28.10
C PHE A 356 10.38 17.99 -28.69
N LYS A 357 9.31 17.22 -28.57
CA LYS A 357 8.07 17.50 -29.29
C LYS A 357 7.18 18.50 -28.55
N THR A 358 6.82 18.26 -27.29
CA THR A 358 5.91 19.16 -26.56
C THR A 358 6.28 19.31 -25.09
N TYR A 359 6.42 20.56 -24.66
CA TYR A 359 6.58 20.94 -23.25
C TYR A 359 5.40 21.81 -22.80
N PHE A 360 4.75 21.44 -21.70
CA PHE A 360 3.68 22.22 -21.07
C PHE A 360 4.23 22.91 -19.81
N GLN A 361 4.06 24.24 -19.73
CA GLN A 361 4.55 25.04 -18.60
C GLN A 361 3.43 25.63 -17.77
N GLU A 362 3.63 25.66 -16.43
CA GLU A 362 2.70 26.28 -15.48
C GLU A 362 3.24 27.52 -14.75
N ASP A 363 4.55 27.67 -14.45
CA ASP A 363 5.25 28.96 -14.18
C ASP A 363 6.76 28.72 -13.88
N ASN A 364 7.64 29.69 -14.19
CA ASN A 364 9.12 29.64 -14.03
C ASN A 364 9.87 28.56 -14.84
N VAL A 365 10.58 28.98 -15.90
CA VAL A 365 11.49 28.10 -16.66
C VAL A 365 12.71 27.75 -15.79
N THR A 366 12.83 26.48 -15.39
CA THR A 366 14.05 25.91 -14.78
C THR A 366 14.95 25.18 -15.79
N PHE A 367 14.53 25.16 -17.05
CA PHE A 367 15.26 24.65 -18.21
C PHE A 367 16.59 25.38 -18.39
N LYS A 368 17.72 24.69 -18.17
CA LYS A 368 19.04 25.33 -18.08
C LYS A 368 20.12 24.68 -18.95
N GLY A 369 20.01 23.39 -19.27
CA GLY A 369 21.01 22.67 -20.08
C GLY A 369 20.43 22.14 -21.39
N TYR A 370 21.04 22.46 -22.52
CA TYR A 370 20.65 21.92 -23.82
C TYR A 370 21.83 21.83 -24.77
N ALA A 371 21.77 20.92 -25.74
CA ALA A 371 22.77 20.85 -26.80
C ALA A 371 22.76 22.12 -27.66
N ASN A 372 23.95 22.60 -28.03
CA ASN A 372 24.11 23.79 -28.87
C ASN A 372 23.81 23.54 -30.36
N SER A 373 23.72 22.29 -30.79
CA SER A 373 23.48 21.86 -32.17
C SER A 373 22.77 20.52 -32.22
N GLY A 374 22.11 20.19 -33.34
CA GLY A 374 21.45 18.88 -33.51
C GLY A 374 20.11 18.74 -32.78
N VAL A 375 19.59 19.83 -32.21
CA VAL A 375 18.35 19.84 -31.43
C VAL A 375 17.20 20.47 -32.21
N THR A 376 16.06 19.77 -32.25
CA THR A 376 14.78 20.28 -32.76
C THR A 376 13.77 20.33 -31.63
N PHE A 377 13.20 21.50 -31.38
CA PHE A 377 12.12 21.70 -30.40
C PHE A 377 10.84 22.07 -31.17
N GLN A 378 9.79 21.25 -31.11
CA GLN A 378 8.62 21.40 -32.00
C GLN A 378 7.54 22.32 -31.43
N ASP A 379 7.16 22.15 -30.16
CA ASP A 379 6.03 22.87 -29.58
C ASP A 379 6.25 23.23 -28.10
N TYR A 380 5.95 24.48 -27.78
CA TYR A 380 6.02 25.06 -26.44
C TYR A 380 4.64 25.59 -26.05
N ASN A 381 4.01 24.97 -25.06
CA ASN A 381 2.68 25.35 -24.65
C ASN A 381 2.70 25.99 -23.25
N LYS A 382 2.61 27.32 -23.22
CA LYS A 382 2.35 28.06 -21.98
C LYS A 382 0.85 27.95 -21.71
N SER A 383 0.47 27.31 -20.61
CA SER A 383 -0.93 27.04 -20.25
C SER A 383 -1.85 28.24 -20.53
N MET A 384 -2.68 28.13 -21.57
CA MET A 384 -4.02 28.70 -21.57
C MET A 384 -4.94 27.56 -21.18
N TRP A 385 -5.62 27.72 -20.05
CA TRP A 385 -6.68 26.85 -19.57
C TRP A 385 -7.52 26.37 -20.74
N ALA A 386 -7.58 25.06 -20.98
CA ALA A 386 -8.38 24.45 -22.02
C ALA A 386 -9.87 24.76 -21.80
N SER A 387 -10.26 25.98 -22.18
CA SER A 387 -11.62 26.46 -22.29
C SER A 387 -12.15 25.97 -23.63
N ASN A 388 -12.23 24.65 -23.76
CA ASN A 388 -13.14 24.02 -24.70
C ASN A 388 -13.39 22.61 -24.21
N SER A 389 -14.36 22.54 -23.31
CA SER A 389 -15.13 21.37 -22.97
C SER A 389 -15.87 20.86 -24.21
N THR A 390 -15.14 20.26 -25.14
CA THR A 390 -15.66 19.08 -25.83
C THR A 390 -15.10 17.91 -25.04
N VAL A 391 -15.98 17.25 -24.30
CA VAL A 391 -15.72 15.95 -23.66
C VAL A 391 -15.22 15.02 -24.76
N ALA A 392 -13.91 14.96 -24.95
CA ALA A 392 -13.29 13.87 -25.67
C ALA A 392 -13.72 12.63 -24.89
N LYS A 393 -14.42 11.72 -25.57
CA LYS A 393 -14.81 10.42 -25.02
C LYS A 393 -13.56 9.80 -24.43
N ILE A 394 -13.45 9.90 -23.12
CA ILE A 394 -12.44 9.20 -22.37
C ILE A 394 -12.86 7.74 -22.49
N ASN A 395 -12.09 6.95 -23.23
CA ASN A 395 -12.16 5.49 -23.10
C ASN A 395 -11.55 5.16 -21.73
N ASN A 396 -12.33 5.42 -20.69
CA ASN A 396 -11.99 5.27 -19.30
C ASN A 396 -11.81 3.79 -19.00
N LYS A 397 -10.57 3.36 -18.83
CA LYS A 397 -10.24 2.21 -18.00
C LYS A 397 -9.74 2.69 -16.63
N TRP A 398 -10.36 3.74 -16.08
CA TRP A 398 -10.24 4.09 -14.67
C TRP A 398 -11.06 3.06 -13.91
N VAL A 399 -10.43 2.17 -13.16
CA VAL A 399 -11.17 1.27 -12.28
C VAL A 399 -10.83 1.63 -10.85
N VAL A 400 -11.31 2.79 -10.38
CA VAL A 400 -11.50 2.93 -8.92
C VAL A 400 -12.41 1.77 -8.54
N GLU A 401 -11.92 0.89 -7.67
CA GLU A 401 -12.65 -0.30 -7.27
C GLU A 401 -14.11 0.06 -6.94
N PRO A 402 -15.10 -0.57 -7.60
CA PRO A 402 -16.49 -0.27 -7.36
C PRO A 402 -16.85 -0.34 -5.87
N GLY A 403 -17.46 0.72 -5.34
CA GLY A 403 -17.91 0.79 -3.95
C GLY A 403 -16.84 1.25 -2.94
N LYS A 404 -15.59 1.46 -3.37
CA LYS A 404 -14.52 2.02 -2.52
C LYS A 404 -14.92 3.38 -1.92
N PHE A 405 -15.59 4.20 -2.72
CA PHE A 405 -16.26 5.43 -2.29
C PHE A 405 -17.72 5.42 -2.72
N PHE A 406 -18.59 6.08 -1.95
CA PHE A 406 -20.01 6.24 -2.25
C PHE A 406 -20.57 7.54 -1.64
N ARG A 407 -21.76 7.96 -2.10
CA ARG A 407 -22.47 9.13 -1.57
C ARG A 407 -23.24 8.75 -0.31
N GLU A 408 -23.41 9.69 0.63
CA GLU A 408 -24.13 9.42 1.88
C GLU A 408 -25.58 8.95 1.63
N THR A 409 -26.18 9.46 0.55
CA THR A 409 -27.54 9.12 0.11
C THR A 409 -27.71 7.67 -0.37
N GLU A 410 -26.61 6.94 -0.57
CA GLU A 410 -26.59 5.51 -0.91
C GLU A 410 -26.70 4.61 0.32
N LEU A 411 -26.36 5.12 1.52
CA LEU A 411 -26.58 4.43 2.80
C LEU A 411 -28.07 4.51 3.21
N ARG A 412 -28.94 3.92 2.40
CA ARG A 412 -30.38 3.83 2.66
C ARG A 412 -30.85 2.39 2.52
N GLU A 413 -31.76 1.99 3.40
CA GLU A 413 -32.33 0.65 3.42
C GLU A 413 -32.94 0.29 2.05
N GLY A 414 -32.64 -0.91 1.58
CA GLY A 414 -33.03 -1.45 0.27
C GLY A 414 -32.13 -1.06 -0.90
N ASN A 415 -31.16 -0.15 -0.73
CA ASN A 415 -30.24 0.21 -1.81
C ASN A 415 -29.28 -0.95 -2.12
N VAL A 416 -29.03 -1.23 -3.40
CA VAL A 416 -28.03 -2.21 -3.84
C VAL A 416 -26.82 -1.46 -4.36
N MET A 417 -25.63 -1.80 -3.86
CA MET A 417 -24.38 -1.14 -4.23
C MET A 417 -23.22 -2.15 -4.21
N PRO A 418 -22.15 -1.91 -4.99
CA PRO A 418 -20.93 -2.71 -4.87
C PRO A 418 -20.27 -2.47 -3.50
N MET A 419 -19.65 -3.51 -2.94
CA MET A 419 -18.79 -3.44 -1.76
C MET A 419 -17.34 -3.67 -2.20
N PRO A 420 -16.39 -2.80 -1.78
CA PRO A 420 -14.98 -3.03 -2.07
C PRO A 420 -14.46 -4.27 -1.32
N ASP A 421 -13.26 -4.74 -1.63
CA ASP A 421 -12.60 -5.77 -0.86
C ASP A 421 -12.19 -5.21 0.52
N VAL A 422 -13.01 -5.48 1.54
CA VAL A 422 -12.78 -5.00 2.91
C VAL A 422 -12.02 -6.01 3.77
N LYS A 423 -11.45 -7.07 3.18
CA LYS A 423 -10.70 -8.09 3.93
C LYS A 423 -9.43 -7.50 4.55
N ASP A 424 -9.16 -7.88 5.79
CA ASP A 424 -7.85 -7.65 6.39
C ASP A 424 -6.85 -8.66 5.81
N LYS A 425 -5.94 -8.17 4.97
CA LYS A 425 -4.86 -8.97 4.37
C LYS A 425 -3.57 -8.92 5.23
N MET A 426 -3.55 -8.17 6.33
CA MET A 426 -2.34 -8.00 7.14
C MET A 426 -2.00 -9.27 7.94
N PRO A 427 -0.70 -9.61 8.09
CA PRO A 427 -0.33 -10.74 8.91
C PRO A 427 -0.70 -10.50 10.38
N VAL A 428 -1.20 -11.54 11.05
CA VAL A 428 -1.70 -11.42 12.44
C VAL A 428 -0.59 -10.94 13.38
N ARG A 429 -0.90 -9.88 14.14
CA ARG A 429 0.00 -9.28 15.14
C ARG A 429 -0.77 -8.94 16.41
N SER A 430 -0.05 -8.68 17.50
CA SER A 430 -0.65 -8.13 18.72
C SER A 430 0.09 -6.90 19.20
N PHE A 431 -0.65 -6.02 19.88
CA PHE A 431 -0.08 -4.91 20.64
C PHE A 431 0.83 -5.48 21.72
N LEU A 432 2.05 -4.97 21.79
CA LEU A 432 2.89 -5.23 22.95
C LEU A 432 2.28 -4.56 24.19
N PRO A 433 2.40 -5.17 25.38
CA PRO A 433 2.04 -4.51 26.63
C PRO A 433 2.76 -3.16 26.74
N ARG A 434 2.05 -2.11 27.18
CA ARG A 434 2.61 -0.75 27.32
C ARG A 434 3.92 -0.72 28.11
N SER A 435 4.09 -1.58 29.11
CA SER A 435 5.33 -1.69 29.90
C SER A 435 6.56 -2.14 29.11
N ILE A 436 6.36 -2.91 28.03
CA ILE A 436 7.41 -3.32 27.11
C ILE A 436 7.65 -2.21 26.08
N VAL A 437 6.59 -1.75 25.41
CA VAL A 437 6.73 -0.78 24.31
C VAL A 437 7.27 0.57 24.78
N ALA A 438 6.98 0.99 26.02
CA ALA A 438 7.55 2.20 26.62
C ALA A 438 9.09 2.15 26.77
N ARG A 439 9.69 0.97 26.63
CA ARG A 439 11.15 0.77 26.66
C ARG A 439 11.74 0.53 25.27
N ILE A 440 10.92 0.50 24.23
CA ILE A 440 11.34 0.42 22.83
C ILE A 440 11.21 1.83 22.25
N PRO A 441 12.32 2.58 22.11
CA PRO A 441 12.30 3.82 21.33
C PRO A 441 11.70 3.56 19.94
N PHE A 442 10.74 4.40 19.55
CA PHE A 442 10.07 4.31 18.25
C PHE A 442 10.96 4.92 17.15
N GLU A 443 12.15 4.34 16.99
CA GLU A 443 13.21 4.72 16.05
C GLU A 443 13.55 3.52 15.15
N PRO A 444 13.79 3.72 13.84
CA PRO A 444 13.91 2.59 12.91
C PRO A 444 15.06 1.66 13.26
N GLU A 445 16.26 2.21 13.48
CA GLU A 445 17.46 1.42 13.80
C GLU A 445 17.34 0.67 15.14
N THR A 446 16.62 1.25 16.11
CA THR A 446 16.40 0.59 17.40
C THR A 446 15.48 -0.61 17.24
N VAL A 447 14.38 -0.46 16.50
CA VAL A 447 13.42 -1.55 16.27
C VAL A 447 14.04 -2.65 15.41
N LYS A 448 14.73 -2.30 14.32
CA LYS A 448 15.44 -3.27 13.47
C LYS A 448 16.46 -4.07 14.28
N SER A 449 17.28 -3.40 15.10
CA SER A 449 18.28 -4.06 15.94
C SER A 449 17.66 -5.00 16.98
N LEU A 450 16.58 -4.57 17.64
CA LEU A 450 15.90 -5.38 18.65
C LEU A 450 15.23 -6.63 18.07
N PHE A 451 14.63 -6.52 16.89
CA PHE A 451 13.97 -7.64 16.21
C PHE A 451 14.90 -8.45 15.30
N GLY A 452 16.18 -8.08 15.21
CA GLY A 452 17.17 -8.74 14.35
C GLY A 452 16.83 -8.64 12.86
N LEU A 453 16.21 -7.53 12.44
CA LEU A 453 15.84 -7.32 11.05
C LEU A 453 17.07 -6.93 10.22
N GLU A 454 17.37 -7.70 9.18
CA GLU A 454 18.40 -7.33 8.23
C GLU A 454 17.96 -6.13 7.38
N GLN A 455 18.92 -5.28 7.02
CA GLN A 455 18.67 -4.16 6.11
C GLN A 455 18.16 -4.68 4.77
N ASP A 456 17.28 -3.89 4.14
CA ASP A 456 16.65 -4.18 2.85
C ASP A 456 15.65 -5.34 2.84
N THR A 457 15.34 -5.94 4.00
CA THR A 457 14.22 -6.89 4.12
C THR A 457 12.87 -6.15 4.10
N ALA A 458 11.82 -6.80 3.59
CA ALA A 458 10.47 -6.22 3.50
C ALA A 458 9.97 -5.68 4.85
N LEU A 459 10.16 -6.45 5.93
CA LEU A 459 9.77 -6.03 7.29
C LEU A 459 10.66 -4.90 7.84
N ALA A 460 11.95 -4.83 7.50
CA ALA A 460 12.81 -3.71 7.90
C ALA A 460 12.42 -2.41 7.18
N MET A 461 12.01 -2.48 5.91
CA MET A 461 11.48 -1.35 5.17
C MET A 461 10.14 -0.89 5.74
N ALA A 462 9.23 -1.82 6.03
CA ALA A 462 7.96 -1.50 6.69
C ALA A 462 8.16 -0.74 8.02
N VAL A 463 9.24 -1.05 8.77
CA VAL A 463 9.64 -0.31 9.97
C VAL A 463 10.04 1.13 9.65
N ASP A 464 10.86 1.34 8.63
CA ASP A 464 11.27 2.67 8.18
C ASP A 464 10.05 3.52 7.80
N ASP A 465 9.16 2.95 6.98
CA ASP A 465 8.00 3.69 6.45
C ASP A 465 7.00 3.99 7.53
N THR A 466 6.63 2.99 8.34
CA THR A 466 5.69 3.20 9.44
C THR A 466 6.18 4.33 10.32
N ILE A 467 7.47 4.34 10.70
CA ILE A 467 8.02 5.42 11.53
C ILE A 467 8.06 6.76 10.75
N GLY A 468 8.39 6.74 9.47
CA GLY A 468 8.35 7.91 8.57
C GLY A 468 6.96 8.55 8.50
N ASP A 469 5.93 7.78 8.17
CA ASP A 469 4.53 8.20 8.09
C ASP A 469 4.02 8.74 9.43
N CYS A 470 4.39 8.06 10.52
CA CYS A 470 4.09 8.51 11.86
C CYS A 470 4.69 9.90 12.15
N ARG A 471 5.88 10.19 11.61
CA ARG A 471 6.62 11.46 11.81
C ARG A 471 6.27 12.57 10.83
N ARG A 472 5.66 12.25 9.68
CA ARG A 472 5.19 13.24 8.70
C ARG A 472 4.36 14.32 9.40
N ALA A 473 4.36 15.55 8.89
CA ALA A 473 3.45 16.57 9.39
C ALA A 473 1.98 16.15 9.18
N PRO A 474 1.06 16.42 10.12
CA PRO A 474 -0.36 16.20 9.89
C PRO A 474 -0.88 17.11 8.78
N SER A 475 -1.92 16.66 8.07
CA SER A 475 -2.66 17.48 7.13
C SER A 475 -3.39 18.62 7.86
N GLN A 476 -3.78 19.67 7.13
CA GLN A 476 -4.51 20.79 7.71
C GLN A 476 -5.82 20.32 8.37
N GLY A 477 -6.04 20.68 9.64
CA GLY A 477 -7.23 20.27 10.41
C GLY A 477 -7.20 18.82 10.93
N GLU A 478 -6.19 18.03 10.57
CA GLU A 478 -5.95 16.69 11.10
C GLU A 478 -5.15 16.77 12.41
N THR A 479 -5.49 15.91 13.36
CA THR A 479 -4.58 15.56 14.46
C THR A 479 -4.28 14.07 14.38
N LYS A 480 -3.01 13.67 14.41
CA LYS A 480 -2.61 12.26 14.24
C LYS A 480 -1.66 11.77 15.33
N ARG A 481 -1.65 10.46 15.57
CA ARG A 481 -0.75 9.75 16.47
C ARG A 481 -0.61 8.31 16.02
N CYS A 482 0.61 7.78 16.03
CA CYS A 482 0.81 6.35 15.92
C CYS A 482 0.73 5.70 17.30
N ALA A 483 -0.29 4.88 17.49
CA ALA A 483 -0.51 4.13 18.72
C ALA A 483 0.31 2.84 18.68
N THR A 484 1.27 2.73 19.60
CA THR A 484 2.15 1.55 19.74
C THR A 484 1.68 0.58 20.83
N SER A 485 0.65 0.96 21.58
CA SER A 485 -0.09 0.09 22.52
C SER A 485 -1.58 0.38 22.45
N ALA A 486 -2.41 -0.57 22.87
CA ALA A 486 -3.86 -0.39 22.92
C ALA A 486 -4.26 0.75 23.89
N GLU A 487 -3.56 0.89 25.01
CA GLU A 487 -3.78 1.99 25.93
C GLU A 487 -3.45 3.35 25.30
N ASP A 488 -2.45 3.42 24.41
CA ASP A 488 -2.06 4.67 23.72
C ASP A 488 -3.11 5.08 22.69
N MET A 489 -3.68 4.11 21.98
CA MET A 489 -4.86 4.31 21.14
C MET A 489 -6.05 4.84 21.96
N ILE A 490 -6.33 4.23 23.12
CA ILE A 490 -7.41 4.67 24.02
C ILE A 490 -7.16 6.10 24.52
N ASP A 491 -5.93 6.42 24.94
CA ASP A 491 -5.59 7.76 25.40
C ASP A 491 -5.78 8.80 24.30
N PHE A 492 -5.35 8.50 23.07
CA PHE A 492 -5.57 9.39 21.93
C PHE A 492 -7.06 9.59 21.61
N ALA A 493 -7.84 8.50 21.59
CA ALA A 493 -9.28 8.59 21.36
C ALA A 493 -9.97 9.44 22.43
N VAL A 494 -9.60 9.26 23.70
CA VAL A 494 -10.14 10.05 24.82
C VAL A 494 -9.73 11.51 24.75
N GLU A 495 -8.48 11.78 24.38
CA GLU A 495 -7.96 13.14 24.19
C GLU A 495 -8.75 13.90 23.12
N MET A 496 -9.10 13.23 22.02
CA MET A 496 -9.80 13.86 20.89
C MET A 496 -11.32 13.96 21.08
N LEU A 497 -11.95 12.98 21.75
CA LEU A 497 -13.40 12.79 21.75
C LEU A 497 -14.04 12.86 23.15
N GLY A 498 -13.25 12.86 24.22
CA GLY A 498 -13.73 12.73 25.59
C GLY A 498 -13.84 11.27 26.05
N ASN A 499 -14.39 11.05 27.25
CA ASN A 499 -14.40 9.75 27.93
C ASN A 499 -15.68 8.92 27.73
N ASP A 500 -16.62 9.37 26.88
CA ASP A 500 -17.84 8.64 26.55
C ASP A 500 -17.84 8.25 25.08
N ILE A 501 -17.06 7.22 24.75
CA ILE A 501 -16.72 6.84 23.38
C ILE A 501 -16.85 5.33 23.15
N VAL A 502 -17.06 4.95 21.90
CA VAL A 502 -17.15 3.56 21.45
C VAL A 502 -16.34 3.39 20.16
N VAL A 503 -15.58 2.30 20.08
CA VAL A 503 -14.84 1.90 18.88
C VAL A 503 -15.64 0.91 18.05
N ARG A 504 -15.60 1.07 16.73
CA ARG A 504 -16.36 0.27 15.76
C ARG A 504 -15.47 -0.12 14.58
N SER A 505 -15.75 -1.29 14.02
CA SER A 505 -15.12 -1.84 12.81
C SER A 505 -16.20 -2.59 12.04
N THR A 506 -16.03 -2.74 10.72
CA THR A 506 -16.83 -3.71 9.96
C THR A 506 -16.59 -5.11 10.50
N GLU A 507 -17.68 -5.85 10.71
CA GLU A 507 -17.71 -7.05 11.55
C GLU A 507 -17.01 -8.26 10.90
N SER A 508 -17.15 -8.42 9.59
CA SER A 508 -16.58 -9.53 8.82
C SER A 508 -16.30 -9.09 7.37
N PRO A 509 -15.58 -9.89 6.56
CA PRO A 509 -15.40 -9.60 5.15
C PRO A 509 -16.57 -10.06 4.26
N ASN A 510 -17.66 -10.59 4.82
CA ASN A 510 -18.79 -11.08 4.01
C ASN A 510 -19.40 -9.93 3.19
N GLY A 511 -19.55 -10.16 1.88
CA GLY A 511 -20.00 -9.17 0.91
C GLY A 511 -18.88 -8.49 0.10
N SER A 512 -17.62 -8.64 0.52
CA SER A 512 -16.44 -8.04 -0.14
C SER A 512 -16.35 -8.39 -1.63
N GLY A 513 -16.06 -7.39 -2.47
CA GLY A 513 -15.86 -7.53 -3.92
C GLY A 513 -17.15 -7.85 -4.71
N GLY A 514 -18.32 -7.86 -4.06
CA GLY A 514 -19.60 -8.21 -4.67
C GLY A 514 -20.69 -7.15 -4.45
N PRO A 515 -21.84 -7.30 -5.12
CA PRO A 515 -23.00 -6.46 -4.85
C PRO A 515 -23.63 -6.82 -3.51
N ILE A 516 -23.95 -5.81 -2.71
CA ILE A 516 -24.61 -5.93 -1.41
C ILE A 516 -25.92 -5.12 -1.39
N MET A 517 -26.86 -5.51 -0.54
CA MET A 517 -28.03 -4.71 -0.22
C MET A 517 -27.87 -4.08 1.17
N ILE A 518 -28.10 -2.77 1.27
CA ILE A 518 -28.10 -2.05 2.53
C ILE A 518 -29.40 -2.36 3.28
N GLY A 519 -29.27 -2.87 4.50
CA GLY A 519 -30.38 -3.08 5.43
C GLY A 519 -30.59 -1.86 6.32
N LYS A 520 -30.89 -2.09 7.61
CA LYS A 520 -31.07 -1.00 8.57
C LYS A 520 -29.78 -0.20 8.74
N VAL A 521 -29.90 1.13 8.73
CA VAL A 521 -28.78 2.06 8.93
C VAL A 521 -28.99 2.85 10.20
N LYS A 522 -27.97 2.89 11.06
CA LYS A 522 -27.95 3.65 12.32
C LYS A 522 -26.84 4.71 12.25
N GLY A 523 -27.23 5.97 12.31
CA GLY A 523 -26.29 7.08 12.46
C GLY A 523 -25.79 7.23 13.90
N ILE A 524 -24.47 7.27 14.08
CA ILE A 524 -23.83 7.53 15.37
C ILE A 524 -24.00 9.01 15.73
N ASN A 525 -24.03 9.32 17.03
CA ASN A 525 -24.42 10.61 17.60
C ASN A 525 -25.81 11.07 17.10
N GLY A 526 -26.73 10.13 16.93
CA GLY A 526 -28.05 10.37 16.34
C GLY A 526 -28.00 10.86 14.88
N GLY A 527 -26.95 10.50 14.13
CA GLY A 527 -26.72 10.93 12.75
C GLY A 527 -26.23 12.37 12.60
N LYS A 528 -25.91 13.06 13.71
CA LYS A 528 -25.38 14.43 13.67
C LYS A 528 -23.91 14.43 13.28
N VAL A 529 -23.48 15.57 12.72
CA VAL A 529 -22.05 15.81 12.46
C VAL A 529 -21.28 15.66 13.77
N THR A 530 -20.19 14.93 13.72
CA THR A 530 -19.33 14.62 14.86
C THR A 530 -17.87 14.71 14.46
N ARG A 531 -17.01 14.62 15.47
CA ARG A 531 -15.61 14.25 15.33
C ARG A 531 -15.48 12.73 15.47
N SER A 532 -14.53 12.14 14.77
CA SER A 532 -14.13 10.75 14.96
C SER A 532 -12.61 10.64 15.11
N VAL A 533 -12.14 9.49 15.59
CA VAL A 533 -10.75 9.07 15.45
C VAL A 533 -10.73 7.79 14.65
N SER A 534 -10.25 7.83 13.42
CA SER A 534 -10.02 6.63 12.62
C SER A 534 -8.61 6.11 12.89
N CYS A 535 -8.46 4.80 13.00
CA CYS A 535 -7.20 4.13 13.23
C CYS A 535 -7.02 3.04 12.17
N HIS A 536 -5.90 3.14 11.46
CA HIS A 536 -5.51 2.24 10.38
C HIS A 536 -4.30 1.42 10.78
N GLN A 537 -4.33 0.13 10.48
CA GLN A 537 -3.24 -0.78 10.86
C GLN A 537 -2.00 -0.51 10.00
N SER A 538 -0.86 -0.27 10.64
CA SER A 538 0.43 -0.16 9.95
C SER A 538 1.21 -1.48 10.02
N LEU A 539 2.03 -1.74 9.02
CA LEU A 539 2.84 -2.95 8.95
C LEU A 539 4.10 -2.78 9.79
N PHE A 540 4.20 -3.53 10.90
CA PHE A 540 5.28 -3.36 11.86
C PHE A 540 5.53 -4.69 12.60
N PRO A 541 6.71 -4.92 13.21
CA PRO A 541 6.99 -6.19 13.91
C PRO A 541 6.00 -6.55 15.02
N TYR A 542 5.37 -5.54 15.63
CA TYR A 542 4.26 -5.67 16.57
C TYR A 542 3.10 -4.78 16.11
N MET A 543 1.94 -4.87 16.74
CA MET A 543 0.81 -4.04 16.31
C MET A 543 1.08 -2.54 16.53
N VAL A 544 0.96 -1.77 15.45
CA VAL A 544 0.98 -0.30 15.43
C VAL A 544 -0.22 0.16 14.61
N TYR A 545 -0.90 1.19 15.10
CA TYR A 545 -1.97 1.85 14.36
C TYR A 545 -1.62 3.30 14.10
N TYR A 546 -1.71 3.73 12.85
CA TYR A 546 -1.81 5.15 12.51
C TYR A 546 -3.23 5.61 12.85
N CYS A 547 -3.37 6.44 13.89
CA CYS A 547 -4.65 7.03 14.26
C CYS A 547 -4.68 8.51 13.89
N HIS A 548 -5.83 8.98 13.41
CA HIS A 548 -6.05 10.39 13.13
C HIS A 548 -7.47 10.84 13.43
N SER A 549 -7.64 12.13 13.72
CA SER A 549 -8.92 12.75 14.02
C SER A 549 -9.26 13.84 13.03
N VAL A 550 -10.51 13.82 12.57
CA VAL A 550 -11.09 14.82 11.66
C VAL A 550 -12.43 15.34 12.23
N PRO A 551 -12.69 16.66 12.20
CA PRO A 551 -13.76 17.27 13.00
C PRO A 551 -15.16 17.33 12.35
N LYS A 552 -15.30 17.01 11.05
CA LYS A 552 -16.56 17.17 10.29
C LYS A 552 -16.95 15.89 9.54
N VAL A 553 -17.32 14.88 10.31
CA VAL A 553 -17.72 13.58 9.75
C VAL A 553 -19.09 13.14 10.26
N ARG A 554 -19.67 12.14 9.61
CA ARG A 554 -20.73 11.29 10.17
C ARG A 554 -20.31 9.84 10.11
N VAL A 555 -20.68 9.07 11.11
CA VAL A 555 -20.36 7.64 11.21
C VAL A 555 -21.67 6.86 11.23
N TYR A 556 -21.69 5.72 10.56
CA TYR A 556 -22.85 4.88 10.40
C TYR A 556 -22.51 3.41 10.70
N GLU A 557 -23.44 2.71 11.35
CA GLU A 557 -23.50 1.24 11.34
C GLU A 557 -24.63 0.82 10.41
N ALA A 558 -24.34 -0.01 9.41
CA ALA A 558 -25.31 -0.51 8.45
C ALA A 558 -25.36 -2.04 8.46
N GLU A 559 -26.56 -2.60 8.41
CA GLU A 559 -26.71 -4.01 8.06
C GLU A 559 -26.40 -4.20 6.58
N ILE A 560 -25.64 -5.24 6.29
CA ILE A 560 -25.30 -5.65 4.92
C ILE A 560 -25.99 -6.99 4.68
N LEU A 561 -26.83 -7.02 3.66
CA LEU A 561 -27.66 -8.16 3.30
C LEU A 561 -27.21 -8.76 1.97
N ALA A 562 -27.36 -10.08 1.83
CA ALA A 562 -27.26 -10.73 0.52
C ALA A 562 -28.38 -10.23 -0.40
N VAL A 563 -28.06 -9.87 -1.64
CA VAL A 563 -29.01 -9.24 -2.57
C VAL A 563 -30.21 -10.17 -2.87
N GLU A 564 -29.96 -11.47 -3.06
CA GLU A 564 -30.99 -12.43 -3.44
C GLU A 564 -31.88 -12.86 -2.27
N THR A 565 -31.27 -13.28 -1.15
CA THR A 565 -32.00 -13.84 -0.01
C THR A 565 -32.49 -12.77 0.96
N LYS A 566 -31.92 -11.57 0.92
CA LYS A 566 -32.12 -10.46 1.88
C LYS A 566 -31.74 -10.83 3.31
N GLU A 567 -31.03 -11.94 3.50
CA GLU A 567 -30.50 -12.33 4.80
C GLU A 567 -29.31 -11.46 5.16
N LYS A 568 -29.19 -11.11 6.44
CA LYS A 568 -28.06 -10.36 6.96
C LYS A 568 -26.80 -11.22 6.90
N ILE A 569 -25.82 -10.76 6.13
CA ILE A 569 -24.53 -11.44 5.98
C ILE A 569 -23.41 -10.75 6.77
N ASN A 570 -23.58 -9.46 7.09
CA ASN A 570 -22.55 -8.67 7.73
C ASN A 570 -23.13 -7.41 8.41
N ARG A 571 -22.32 -6.74 9.22
CA ARG A 571 -22.55 -5.37 9.71
C ARG A 571 -21.35 -4.51 9.33
N GLY A 572 -21.60 -3.54 8.45
CA GLY A 572 -20.61 -2.59 7.99
C GLY A 572 -20.58 -1.33 8.86
N VAL A 573 -19.40 -0.74 8.99
CA VAL A 573 -19.22 0.59 9.55
C VAL A 573 -18.78 1.51 8.44
N ALA A 574 -19.45 2.63 8.26
CA ALA A 574 -19.10 3.63 7.25
C ALA A 574 -18.81 4.98 7.91
N ILE A 575 -17.91 5.74 7.29
CA ILE A 575 -17.62 7.12 7.66
C ILE A 575 -17.81 8.01 6.43
N CYS A 576 -18.46 9.15 6.63
CA CYS A 576 -18.69 10.17 5.62
C CYS A 576 -17.97 11.44 6.01
N HIS A 577 -17.05 11.89 5.15
CA HIS A 577 -16.34 13.16 5.27
C HIS A 577 -17.19 14.24 4.62
N LEU A 578 -17.68 15.19 5.44
CA LEU A 578 -18.60 16.23 4.99
C LEU A 578 -17.90 17.48 4.47
N ASP A 579 -16.62 17.65 4.82
CA ASP A 579 -15.78 18.74 4.35
C ASP A 579 -14.57 18.13 3.63
N THR A 580 -14.66 18.10 2.31
CA THR A 580 -13.63 17.59 1.42
C THR A 580 -12.85 18.73 0.75
N SER A 581 -12.96 19.96 1.27
CA SER A 581 -12.39 21.16 0.63
C SER A 581 -10.87 21.09 0.49
N ASP A 582 -10.21 20.45 1.45
CA ASP A 582 -8.77 20.23 1.48
C ASP A 582 -8.34 18.94 0.77
N TRP A 583 -9.30 18.19 0.18
CA TRP A 583 -8.98 16.99 -0.59
C TRP A 583 -8.50 17.40 -1.99
N SER A 584 -7.66 16.59 -2.60
CA SER A 584 -7.20 16.88 -3.96
C SER A 584 -8.33 16.77 -4.99
N PRO A 585 -8.43 17.67 -5.99
CA PRO A 585 -9.45 17.61 -7.06
C PRO A 585 -9.58 16.31 -7.83
N SER A 586 -8.53 15.50 -7.94
CA SER A 586 -8.60 14.17 -8.56
C SER A 586 -8.42 13.03 -7.56
N HIS A 587 -8.73 13.26 -6.28
CA HIS A 587 -8.90 12.19 -5.30
C HIS A 587 -9.82 11.11 -5.88
N GLY A 588 -9.49 9.82 -5.73
CA GLY A 588 -10.22 8.71 -6.35
C GLY A 588 -11.73 8.73 -6.07
N ALA A 589 -12.15 9.34 -4.96
CA ALA A 589 -13.56 9.61 -4.67
C ALA A 589 -14.25 10.56 -5.67
N PHE A 590 -13.60 11.63 -6.14
CA PHE A 590 -14.17 12.53 -7.15
C PHE A 590 -14.13 11.91 -8.55
N VAL A 591 -13.19 11.00 -8.80
CA VAL A 591 -13.18 10.18 -10.01
C VAL A 591 -14.37 9.22 -10.00
N ALA A 592 -14.60 8.53 -8.88
CA ALA A 592 -15.67 7.55 -8.73
C ALA A 592 -17.07 8.18 -8.63
N LEU A 593 -17.20 9.29 -7.91
CA LEU A 593 -18.49 9.90 -7.58
C LEU A 593 -18.80 11.17 -8.39
N GLY A 594 -17.82 11.68 -9.14
CA GLY A 594 -17.87 13.03 -9.71
C GLY A 594 -17.66 14.12 -8.67
N GLY A 595 -17.91 15.38 -9.05
CA GLY A 595 -17.77 16.53 -8.16
C GLY A 595 -16.33 17.04 -8.03
N LYS A 596 -16.11 17.96 -7.08
CA LYS A 596 -14.82 18.58 -6.74
C LYS A 596 -14.69 18.74 -5.23
N PRO A 597 -13.48 18.98 -4.71
CA PRO A 597 -13.21 19.31 -3.31
C PRO A 597 -14.18 20.37 -2.78
N GLY A 598 -14.76 20.07 -1.63
CA GLY A 598 -15.71 20.96 -0.94
C GLY A 598 -17.10 21.01 -1.56
N GLN A 599 -17.33 20.41 -2.73
CA GLN A 599 -18.65 20.37 -3.37
C GLN A 599 -19.49 19.18 -2.92
N ILE A 600 -18.83 18.09 -2.54
CA ILE A 600 -19.49 16.81 -2.28
C ILE A 600 -18.92 16.15 -1.01
N GLU A 601 -19.78 15.51 -0.23
CA GLU A 601 -19.35 14.58 0.82
C GLU A 601 -18.81 13.26 0.23
N VAL A 602 -17.86 12.64 0.91
CA VAL A 602 -17.35 11.33 0.48
C VAL A 602 -17.49 10.34 1.62
N CYS A 603 -18.19 9.24 1.35
CA CYS A 603 -18.29 8.14 2.28
C CYS A 603 -17.43 6.96 1.83
N HIS A 604 -16.92 6.21 2.80
CA HIS A 604 -16.27 4.92 2.57
C HIS A 604 -16.56 3.99 3.76
N TRP A 605 -16.38 2.69 3.52
CA TRP A 605 -16.43 1.69 4.58
C TRP A 605 -15.15 1.75 5.43
N ILE A 606 -15.27 1.46 6.72
CA ILE A 606 -14.14 1.12 7.59
C ILE A 606 -13.84 -0.36 7.34
N PHE A 607 -12.62 -0.68 6.91
CA PHE A 607 -12.26 -2.03 6.49
C PHE A 607 -12.13 -2.97 7.68
N ASN A 608 -12.13 -4.27 7.44
CA ASN A 608 -11.76 -5.23 8.48
C ASN A 608 -10.29 -4.97 8.86
N GLY A 609 -9.98 -5.01 10.16
CA GLY A 609 -8.65 -4.65 10.69
C GLY A 609 -8.51 -3.16 11.02
N ASP A 610 -9.24 -2.27 10.35
CA ASP A 610 -9.32 -0.85 10.68
C ASP A 610 -10.45 -0.56 11.68
N MET A 611 -10.43 0.62 12.30
CA MET A 611 -11.47 1.00 13.24
C MET A 611 -11.70 2.50 13.32
N THR A 612 -12.88 2.89 13.81
CA THR A 612 -13.20 4.29 14.12
C THR A 612 -13.79 4.41 15.52
N TRP A 613 -13.28 5.37 16.27
CA TRP A 613 -13.83 5.81 17.56
C TRP A 613 -14.74 7.00 17.33
N ALA A 614 -15.90 6.97 17.97
CA ALA A 614 -16.83 8.08 18.00
C ALA A 614 -17.50 8.14 19.37
N VAL A 615 -18.17 9.26 19.66
CA VAL A 615 -18.98 9.40 20.87
C VAL A 615 -20.00 8.28 20.99
N SER A 616 -20.30 7.89 22.22
CA SER A 616 -21.32 6.88 22.50
C SER A 616 -22.71 7.41 22.13
N ASP A 617 -23.54 6.54 21.55
CA ASP A 617 -24.96 6.83 21.44
C ASP A 617 -25.59 6.53 22.79
N ARG A 618 -25.94 7.56 23.56
CA ARG A 618 -26.76 7.35 24.76
C ARG A 618 -28.09 6.75 24.34
N SER A 619 -28.36 5.53 24.81
CA SER A 619 -29.70 4.91 24.76
C SER A 619 -30.68 5.71 25.59
#